data_AF-A0A1I3K539-F1
#
_entry.id   AF-A0A1I3K539-F1
#
_cell.length_a   1.000
_cell.length_b   1.000
_cell.length_c   1.000
_cell.angle_alpha   90.00
_cell.angle_beta   90.00
_cell.angle_gamma   90.00
#
_symmetry.space_group_name_H-M   'P 1'
#
loop_
_entity.id
_entity.type
_entity.pdbx_description
1 polymer ?
#
loop_
_entity_poly.entity_id
_entity_poly.type
_entity_poly.pdbx_seq_one_letter_code
_entity_poly.pdbx_strand_id
1 'polypeptide(L)'
;MGDPRRRVPRTDVLLTHPRLAEAERVLGRTLVKSVIAHAQQRARAGEIEPEQVAEHAVAALPATAASLRPVINATGVVVHTNLGRAPLSQAALEAVTTAGRATDVEFDLATGRRAKRGRGALAALAAEVPEAGGVHVVNNNAAALLLTALVLAPGKEIVISRGELVEIGDGFRIPELLESTGARLREVGTTNRTSLRDYTTAIGGETGFVLKVHPSNFQVTGFTSAVGIRELAKLDVPLVVDIGSGLLRPHPVLPGEPDATTALREGADLVTASGDKLLGGPQAGLLLGEAGLVERLRRHPAARALRVDKLTLAALEATLVGPPPPVEKALTADPAELRARAERIAARLPGARAVDCSAAVGGGGAPGVELPSAGVSLPETCAAPLRTGDPPVVGRLEAGRCVLDLRTVAPEEDELLVAAVLACSS
;
A
#
# COMPACT_ATOMS: atom_id res chain seq x y z
N MET A 1 13.40 50.25 -28.90
CA MET A 1 12.46 49.18 -28.52
C MET A 1 12.32 49.19 -27.00
N GLY A 2 11.10 49.25 -26.49
CA GLY A 2 10.84 49.29 -25.04
C GLY A 2 11.16 47.95 -24.37
N ASP A 3 11.47 48.00 -23.07
CA ASP A 3 11.75 46.80 -22.26
C ASP A 3 10.60 45.79 -22.34
N PRO A 4 10.80 44.59 -22.92
CA PRO A 4 9.75 43.59 -23.12
C PRO A 4 9.10 43.14 -21.81
N ARG A 5 9.78 43.31 -20.66
CA ARG A 5 9.23 43.02 -19.33
C ARG A 5 8.01 43.88 -18.97
N ARG A 6 7.85 45.05 -19.62
CA ARG A 6 6.68 45.92 -19.43
C ARG A 6 5.41 45.39 -20.10
N ARG A 7 5.53 44.43 -21.02
CA ARG A 7 4.39 43.78 -21.69
C ARG A 7 3.84 42.58 -20.92
N VAL A 8 4.53 42.12 -19.87
CA VAL A 8 4.08 40.97 -19.07
C VAL A 8 2.74 41.31 -18.40
N PRO A 9 1.66 40.55 -18.71
CA PRO A 9 0.33 40.86 -18.21
C PRO A 9 0.28 40.77 -16.67
N ARG A 10 -0.49 41.66 -16.04
CA ARG A 10 -0.68 41.66 -14.58
C ARG A 10 -1.47 40.44 -14.15
N THR A 11 -1.22 39.95 -12.93
CA THR A 11 -1.89 38.78 -12.38
C THR A 11 -3.41 38.94 -12.36
N ASP A 12 -3.94 40.13 -12.01
CA ASP A 12 -5.39 40.36 -12.00
C ASP A 12 -6.02 40.27 -13.40
N VAL A 13 -5.26 40.60 -14.46
CA VAL A 13 -5.71 40.43 -15.86
C VAL A 13 -5.67 38.94 -16.25
N LEU A 14 -4.68 38.20 -15.79
CA LEU A 14 -4.60 36.75 -16.07
C LEU A 14 -5.68 35.97 -15.33
N LEU A 15 -6.08 36.40 -14.13
CA LEU A 15 -7.16 35.76 -13.38
C LEU A 15 -8.54 35.93 -14.01
N THR A 16 -8.73 36.90 -14.93
CA THR A 16 -9.98 37.00 -15.70
C THR A 16 -10.01 36.09 -16.93
N HIS A 17 -8.89 35.42 -17.26
CA HIS A 17 -8.86 34.43 -18.34
C HIS A 17 -9.78 33.25 -18.00
N PRO A 18 -10.72 32.83 -18.89
CA PRO A 18 -11.75 31.85 -18.54
C PRO A 18 -11.23 30.55 -17.93
N ARG A 19 -10.14 29.99 -18.47
CA ARG A 19 -9.52 28.76 -17.95
C ARG A 19 -8.85 28.94 -16.58
N LEU A 20 -8.28 30.12 -16.31
CA LEU A 20 -7.64 30.41 -15.02
C LEU A 20 -8.68 30.78 -13.95
N ALA A 21 -9.77 31.45 -14.34
CA ALA A 21 -10.90 31.74 -13.47
C ALA A 21 -11.62 30.45 -13.03
N GLU A 22 -11.84 29.52 -13.95
CA GLU A 22 -12.41 28.21 -13.62
C GLU A 22 -11.46 27.39 -12.74
N ALA A 23 -10.16 27.41 -13.05
CA ALA A 23 -9.16 26.79 -12.19
C ALA A 23 -9.12 27.43 -10.80
N GLU A 24 -9.32 28.74 -10.66
CA GLU A 24 -9.38 29.42 -9.36
C GLU A 24 -10.56 28.90 -8.53
N ARG A 25 -11.71 28.65 -9.18
CA ARG A 25 -12.90 28.08 -8.54
C ARG A 25 -12.68 26.65 -8.04
N VAL A 26 -11.92 25.84 -8.77
CA VAL A 26 -11.73 24.40 -8.48
C VAL A 26 -10.49 24.12 -7.63
N LEU A 27 -9.35 24.71 -7.99
CA LEU A 27 -8.03 24.48 -7.38
C LEU A 27 -7.69 25.48 -6.27
N GLY A 28 -8.39 26.61 -6.23
CA GLY A 28 -8.18 27.68 -5.28
C GLY A 28 -7.21 28.76 -5.77
N ARG A 29 -7.48 30.00 -5.37
CA ARG A 29 -6.77 31.20 -5.82
C ARG A 29 -5.26 31.18 -5.58
N THR A 30 -4.81 30.67 -4.43
CA THR A 30 -3.38 30.67 -4.07
C THR A 30 -2.56 29.84 -5.05
N LEU A 31 -3.06 28.66 -5.42
CA LEU A 31 -2.40 27.76 -6.37
C LEU A 31 -2.39 28.38 -7.78
N VAL A 32 -3.52 28.90 -8.24
CA VAL A 32 -3.57 29.54 -9.57
C VAL A 32 -2.65 30.76 -9.65
N LYS A 33 -2.58 31.56 -8.58
CA LYS A 33 -1.65 32.70 -8.50
C LYS A 33 -0.18 32.26 -8.53
N SER A 34 0.19 31.15 -7.89
CA SER A 34 1.58 30.67 -7.92
C SER A 34 1.98 30.20 -9.33
N VAL A 35 1.08 29.49 -10.03
CA VAL A 35 1.27 29.07 -11.43
C VAL A 35 1.42 30.28 -12.35
N ILE A 36 0.54 31.28 -12.20
CA ILE A 36 0.64 32.55 -12.94
C ILE A 36 1.96 33.26 -12.66
N ALA A 37 2.36 33.37 -11.38
CA ALA A 37 3.60 34.05 -10.99
C ALA A 37 4.83 33.36 -11.60
N HIS A 38 4.84 32.03 -11.66
CA HIS A 38 5.90 31.27 -12.30
C HIS A 38 5.96 31.54 -13.81
N ALA A 39 4.83 31.51 -14.52
CA ALA A 39 4.79 31.84 -15.95
C ALA A 39 5.25 33.29 -16.22
N GLN A 40 4.82 34.26 -15.39
CA GLN A 40 5.29 35.65 -15.47
C GLN A 40 6.80 35.78 -15.23
N GLN A 41 7.38 34.99 -14.32
CA GLN A 41 8.84 34.97 -14.08
C GLN A 41 9.59 34.46 -15.31
N ARG A 42 9.13 33.38 -15.94
CA ARG A 42 9.71 32.85 -17.19
C ARG A 42 9.70 33.90 -18.31
N ALA A 43 8.60 34.65 -18.45
CA ALA A 43 8.53 35.76 -19.41
C ALA A 43 9.50 36.90 -19.07
N ARG A 44 9.67 37.23 -17.78
CA ARG A 44 10.65 38.25 -17.34
C ARG A 44 12.10 37.81 -17.55
N ALA A 45 12.36 36.50 -17.49
CA ALA A 45 13.66 35.90 -17.78
C ALA A 45 13.93 35.75 -19.29
N GLY A 46 12.94 36.01 -20.15
CA GLY A 46 13.07 35.88 -21.60
C GLY A 46 12.94 34.43 -22.12
N GLU A 47 12.45 33.50 -21.29
CA GLU A 47 12.24 32.11 -21.68
C GLU A 47 10.98 31.90 -22.53
N ILE A 48 9.99 32.80 -22.38
CA ILE A 48 8.73 32.80 -23.12
C ILE A 48 8.36 34.25 -23.47
N GLU A 49 7.57 34.47 -24.52
CA GLU A 49 7.09 35.81 -24.85
C GLU A 49 6.01 36.28 -23.85
N PRO A 50 5.95 37.58 -23.52
CA PRO A 50 4.93 38.14 -22.63
C PRO A 50 3.49 37.78 -23.00
N GLU A 51 3.20 37.69 -24.29
CA GLU A 51 1.88 37.35 -24.84
C GLU A 51 1.51 35.86 -24.61
N GLN A 52 2.49 34.99 -24.34
CA GLN A 52 2.28 33.55 -24.11
C GLN A 52 2.04 33.20 -22.63
N VAL A 53 2.15 34.16 -21.71
CA VAL A 53 2.05 33.91 -20.25
C VAL A 53 0.75 33.22 -19.86
N ALA A 54 -0.38 33.59 -20.46
CA ALA A 54 -1.68 32.98 -20.17
C ALA A 54 -1.71 31.49 -20.53
N GLU A 55 -1.30 31.16 -21.76
CA GLU A 55 -1.27 29.76 -22.24
C GLU A 55 -0.28 28.91 -21.45
N HIS A 56 0.90 29.45 -21.11
CA HIS A 56 1.86 28.75 -20.25
C HIS A 56 1.34 28.54 -18.82
N ALA A 57 0.65 29.53 -18.24
CA ALA A 57 0.04 29.36 -16.92
C ALA A 57 -1.06 28.30 -16.97
N VAL A 58 -1.89 28.30 -18.01
CA VAL A 58 -2.95 27.32 -18.20
C VAL A 58 -2.39 25.90 -18.41
N ALA A 59 -1.35 25.74 -19.22
CA ALA A 59 -0.69 24.46 -19.46
C ALA A 59 0.02 23.91 -18.20
N ALA A 60 0.42 24.79 -17.28
CA ALA A 60 1.06 24.43 -16.02
C ALA A 60 0.07 24.19 -14.86
N LEU A 61 -1.25 24.34 -15.09
CA LEU A 61 -2.24 24.04 -14.06
C LEU A 61 -2.24 22.53 -13.75
N PRO A 62 -2.18 22.13 -12.47
CA PRO A 62 -2.33 20.73 -12.12
C PRO A 62 -3.79 20.29 -12.26
N ALA A 63 -4.00 18.99 -12.51
CA ALA A 63 -5.34 18.41 -12.60
C ALA A 63 -6.10 18.45 -11.26
N THR A 64 -5.37 18.43 -10.13
CA THR A 64 -5.94 18.50 -8.79
C THR A 64 -5.17 19.48 -7.92
N ALA A 65 -5.74 19.86 -6.78
CA ALA A 65 -5.06 20.67 -5.77
C ALA A 65 -4.04 19.87 -4.92
N ALA A 66 -3.69 18.65 -5.35
CA ALA A 66 -2.71 17.78 -4.70
C ALA A 66 -1.45 17.62 -5.58
N SER A 67 -0.30 17.38 -4.94
CA SER A 67 0.99 17.19 -5.61
C SER A 67 1.22 15.76 -6.09
N LEU A 68 0.48 14.78 -5.55
CA LEU A 68 0.55 13.39 -5.98
C LEU A 68 -0.06 13.24 -7.37
N ARG A 69 0.59 12.45 -8.22
CA ARG A 69 0.17 12.17 -9.59
C ARG A 69 -0.06 10.66 -9.76
N PRO A 70 -1.03 10.25 -10.60
CA PRO A 70 -1.11 8.85 -11.01
C PRO A 70 0.17 8.46 -11.75
N VAL A 71 0.59 7.20 -11.57
CA VAL A 71 1.78 6.62 -12.20
C VAL A 71 1.40 5.26 -12.74
N ILE A 72 1.70 5.00 -14.01
CA ILE A 72 1.57 3.65 -14.57
C ILE A 72 2.73 2.81 -14.03
N ASN A 73 2.42 1.85 -13.17
CA ASN A 73 3.40 0.92 -12.62
C ASN A 73 3.68 -0.19 -13.64
N ALA A 74 4.77 -0.07 -14.38
CA ALA A 74 5.26 -1.10 -15.30
C ALA A 74 6.53 -1.79 -14.77
N THR A 75 6.73 -1.82 -13.46
CA THR A 75 7.94 -2.40 -12.84
C THR A 75 7.87 -3.91 -12.71
N GLY A 76 6.67 -4.50 -12.73
CA GLY A 76 6.44 -5.90 -12.40
C GLY A 76 6.42 -6.17 -10.89
N VAL A 77 6.48 -5.13 -10.04
CA VAL A 77 6.36 -5.24 -8.59
C VAL A 77 4.91 -4.93 -8.17
N VAL A 78 4.17 -5.96 -7.76
CA VAL A 78 2.72 -5.88 -7.50
C VAL A 78 2.38 -4.93 -6.35
N VAL A 79 3.07 -5.07 -5.22
CA VAL A 79 2.94 -4.22 -4.04
C VAL A 79 4.19 -3.34 -3.95
N HIS A 80 4.20 -2.26 -4.71
CA HIS A 80 5.36 -1.37 -4.79
C HIS A 80 5.31 -0.27 -3.71
N THR A 81 6.18 -0.36 -2.69
CA THR A 81 6.19 0.57 -1.54
C THR A 81 6.29 2.04 -1.94
N ASN A 82 7.20 2.40 -2.86
CA ASN A 82 7.38 3.78 -3.29
C ASN A 82 6.23 4.33 -4.16
N LEU A 83 5.42 3.45 -4.76
CA LEU A 83 4.28 3.83 -5.60
C LEU A 83 2.94 3.69 -4.87
N GLY A 84 2.97 3.55 -3.54
CA GLY A 84 1.75 3.53 -2.72
C GLY A 84 1.18 2.14 -2.41
N ARG A 85 1.97 1.07 -2.57
CA ARG A 85 1.60 -0.33 -2.30
C ARG A 85 0.43 -0.82 -3.18
N ALA A 86 -0.64 -1.34 -2.58
CA ALA A 86 -1.79 -1.91 -3.28
C ALA A 86 -2.66 -0.82 -3.93
N PRO A 87 -2.84 -0.85 -5.27
CA PRO A 87 -3.85 -0.01 -5.91
C PRO A 87 -5.26 -0.52 -5.56
N LEU A 88 -6.19 0.42 -5.36
CA LEU A 88 -7.59 0.11 -5.08
C LEU A 88 -8.34 -0.27 -6.35
N SER A 89 -9.33 -1.17 -6.21
CA SER A 89 -10.28 -1.45 -7.29
C SER A 89 -11.17 -0.24 -7.57
N GLN A 90 -11.79 -0.20 -8.76
CA GLN A 90 -12.76 0.85 -9.10
C GLN A 90 -13.91 0.94 -8.08
N ALA A 91 -14.40 -0.22 -7.61
CA ALA A 91 -15.44 -0.28 -6.57
C ALA A 91 -14.96 0.36 -5.26
N ALA A 92 -13.71 0.13 -4.85
CA ALA A 92 -13.13 0.75 -3.66
C ALA A 92 -12.90 2.26 -3.85
N LEU A 93 -12.47 2.72 -5.03
CA LEU A 93 -12.33 4.15 -5.34
C LEU A 93 -13.68 4.89 -5.31
N GLU A 94 -14.74 4.28 -5.82
CA GLU A 94 -16.11 4.81 -5.75
C GLU A 94 -16.62 4.87 -4.31
N ALA A 95 -16.33 3.84 -3.50
CA ALA A 95 -16.63 3.84 -2.07
C ALA A 95 -15.90 4.97 -1.33
N VAL A 96 -14.62 5.21 -1.63
CA VAL A 96 -13.84 6.35 -1.08
C VAL A 96 -14.46 7.68 -1.49
N THR A 97 -14.84 7.83 -2.76
CA THR A 97 -15.46 9.05 -3.29
C THR A 97 -16.77 9.36 -2.57
N THR A 98 -17.58 8.33 -2.34
CA THR A 98 -18.81 8.42 -1.55
C THR A 98 -18.51 8.79 -0.11
N ALA A 99 -17.54 8.11 0.51
CA ALA A 99 -17.10 8.38 1.88
C ALA A 99 -16.50 9.78 2.05
N GLY A 100 -16.04 10.43 0.99
CA GLY A 100 -15.64 11.84 1.01
C GLY A 100 -16.75 12.78 1.48
N ARG A 101 -18.02 12.42 1.26
CA ARG A 101 -19.21 13.18 1.67
C ARG A 101 -19.64 12.87 3.11
N ALA A 102 -20.73 13.44 3.58
CA ALA A 102 -21.36 13.01 4.83
C ALA A 102 -21.90 11.59 4.68
N THR A 103 -21.55 10.70 5.61
CA THR A 103 -21.96 9.29 5.60
C THR A 103 -22.39 8.83 6.98
N ASP A 104 -23.09 7.70 7.00
CA ASP A 104 -23.66 7.05 8.18
C ASP A 104 -22.64 6.19 8.97
N VAL A 105 -21.35 6.54 8.87
CA VAL A 105 -20.21 5.76 9.41
C VAL A 105 -20.35 5.34 10.89
N GLU A 106 -21.07 6.12 11.70
CA GLU A 106 -21.41 5.85 13.11
C GLU A 106 -22.89 6.14 13.42
N PHE A 107 -23.76 6.16 12.41
CA PHE A 107 -25.15 6.56 12.56
C PHE A 107 -26.08 5.51 11.97
N ASP A 108 -27.06 5.06 12.73
CA ASP A 108 -28.07 4.14 12.23
C ASP A 108 -29.24 4.91 11.64
N LEU A 109 -29.40 4.85 10.32
CA LEU A 109 -30.45 5.58 9.60
C LEU A 109 -31.87 5.12 9.95
N ALA A 110 -32.06 3.88 10.39
CA ALA A 110 -33.38 3.36 10.74
C ALA A 110 -33.85 3.85 12.13
N THR A 111 -32.93 3.96 13.07
CA THR A 111 -33.24 4.35 14.47
C THR A 111 -32.92 5.80 14.79
N GLY A 112 -32.12 6.48 13.95
CA GLY A 112 -31.64 7.83 14.18
C GLY A 112 -30.62 7.96 15.32
N ARG A 113 -29.98 6.86 15.72
CA ARG A 113 -29.08 6.80 16.89
C ARG A 113 -27.64 6.47 16.50
N ARG A 114 -26.71 6.70 17.43
CA ARG A 114 -25.30 6.34 17.25
C ARG A 114 -25.13 4.82 17.19
N ALA A 115 -24.34 4.37 16.22
CA ALA A 115 -24.00 2.97 15.97
C ALA A 115 -22.49 2.70 16.10
N LYS A 116 -22.10 1.42 16.05
CA LYS A 116 -20.69 1.00 15.99
C LYS A 116 -20.07 1.52 14.69
N ARG A 117 -18.92 2.19 14.80
CA ARG A 117 -18.17 2.69 13.65
C ARG A 117 -17.80 1.57 12.70
N GLY A 118 -18.06 1.76 11.40
CA GLY A 118 -17.58 0.85 10.36
C GLY A 118 -18.17 -0.56 10.45
N ARG A 119 -19.43 -0.68 10.88
CA ARG A 119 -20.10 -1.98 11.07
C ARG A 119 -20.08 -2.86 9.80
N GLY A 120 -20.20 -2.27 8.61
CA GLY A 120 -20.14 -2.98 7.33
C GLY A 120 -18.76 -3.58 7.09
N ALA A 121 -17.72 -2.75 7.06
CA ALA A 121 -16.32 -3.20 6.98
C ALA A 121 -15.96 -4.31 8.00
N LEU A 122 -16.40 -4.17 9.26
CA LEU A 122 -16.15 -5.19 10.29
C LEU A 122 -16.91 -6.50 10.02
N ALA A 123 -18.15 -6.42 9.53
CA ALA A 123 -18.92 -7.60 9.15
C ALA A 123 -18.30 -8.30 7.93
N ALA A 124 -17.85 -7.54 6.93
CA ALA A 124 -17.16 -8.06 5.75
C ALA A 124 -15.86 -8.78 6.15
N LEU A 125 -15.06 -8.18 7.04
CA LEU A 125 -13.81 -8.79 7.50
C LEU A 125 -14.05 -10.08 8.28
N ALA A 126 -15.09 -10.12 9.12
CA ALA A 126 -15.48 -11.32 9.84
C ALA A 126 -15.99 -12.43 8.89
N ALA A 127 -16.68 -12.07 7.81
CA ALA A 127 -17.10 -13.04 6.80
C ALA A 127 -15.91 -13.63 6.02
N GLU A 128 -14.85 -12.84 5.79
CA GLU A 128 -13.64 -13.31 5.13
C GLU A 128 -12.78 -14.24 6.00
N VAL A 129 -12.82 -14.10 7.33
CA VAL A 129 -12.09 -14.98 8.26
C VAL A 129 -13.02 -15.52 9.35
N PRO A 130 -13.87 -16.52 9.03
CA PRO A 130 -14.85 -17.08 9.99
C PRO A 130 -14.22 -17.68 11.26
N GLU A 131 -12.96 -18.08 11.21
CA GLU A 131 -12.18 -18.58 12.33
C GLU A 131 -11.87 -17.51 13.37
N ALA A 132 -11.95 -16.22 13.01
CA ALA A 132 -11.81 -15.13 13.95
C ALA A 132 -13.10 -14.99 14.78
N GLY A 133 -13.02 -15.29 16.07
CA GLY A 133 -14.11 -15.05 17.03
C GLY A 133 -14.48 -13.56 17.15
N GLY A 134 -13.55 -12.66 16.85
CA GLY A 134 -13.78 -11.23 16.74
C GLY A 134 -12.78 -10.54 15.80
N VAL A 135 -13.22 -9.43 15.22
CA VAL A 135 -12.39 -8.60 14.32
C VAL A 135 -12.42 -7.12 14.70
N HIS A 136 -11.28 -6.45 14.50
CA HIS A 136 -11.16 -5.01 14.62
C HIS A 136 -10.16 -4.44 13.60
N VAL A 137 -10.24 -3.13 13.37
CA VAL A 137 -9.42 -2.41 12.39
C VAL A 137 -8.89 -1.12 13.00
N VAL A 138 -7.59 -0.91 12.90
CA VAL A 138 -6.85 0.28 13.32
C VAL A 138 -6.09 0.89 12.13
N ASN A 139 -5.40 2.01 12.34
CA ASN A 139 -4.76 2.80 11.29
C ASN A 139 -3.82 2.01 10.36
N ASN A 140 -2.94 1.16 10.92
CA ASN A 140 -2.00 0.32 10.17
C ASN A 140 -1.53 -0.85 11.05
N ASN A 141 -0.78 -1.81 10.50
CA ASN A 141 -0.33 -2.98 11.28
C ASN A 141 0.61 -2.61 12.45
N ALA A 142 1.40 -1.55 12.32
CA ALA A 142 2.19 -1.03 13.43
C ALA A 142 1.29 -0.58 14.61
N ALA A 143 0.17 0.09 14.32
CA ALA A 143 -0.82 0.42 15.32
C ALA A 143 -1.50 -0.82 15.94
N ALA A 144 -1.66 -1.90 15.16
CA ALA A 144 -2.20 -3.16 15.67
C ALA A 144 -1.25 -3.77 16.71
N LEU A 145 0.05 -3.89 16.39
CA LEU A 145 1.08 -4.36 17.33
C LEU A 145 1.22 -3.47 18.57
N LEU A 146 1.24 -2.15 18.38
CA LEU A 146 1.29 -1.18 19.47
C LEU A 146 0.12 -1.36 20.44
N LEU A 147 -1.11 -1.46 19.90
CA LEU A 147 -2.31 -1.65 20.70
C LEU A 147 -2.29 -2.98 21.46
N THR A 148 -1.81 -4.04 20.80
CA THR A 148 -1.64 -5.36 21.41
C THR A 148 -0.67 -5.32 22.58
N ALA A 149 0.50 -4.68 22.40
CA ALA A 149 1.49 -4.54 23.46
C ALA A 149 0.97 -3.72 24.66
N LEU A 150 0.26 -2.62 24.41
CA LEU A 150 -0.36 -1.81 25.47
C LEU A 150 -1.38 -2.59 26.31
N VAL A 151 -2.07 -3.57 25.70
CA VAL A 151 -3.13 -4.34 26.36
C VAL A 151 -2.62 -5.62 27.02
N LEU A 152 -1.65 -6.29 26.40
CA LEU A 152 -1.16 -7.60 26.86
C LEU A 152 0.16 -7.53 27.62
N ALA A 153 0.99 -6.52 27.39
CA ALA A 153 2.31 -6.41 28.00
C ALA A 153 2.63 -5.11 28.75
N PRO A 154 1.68 -4.46 29.49
CA PRO A 154 2.02 -3.27 30.27
C PRO A 154 3.02 -3.62 31.38
N GLY A 155 4.28 -3.20 31.22
CA GLY A 155 5.38 -3.52 32.15
C GLY A 155 5.77 -5.00 32.16
N LYS A 156 5.37 -5.78 31.16
CA LYS A 156 5.63 -7.22 31.05
C LYS A 156 6.56 -7.56 29.88
N GLU A 157 6.98 -8.81 29.80
CA GLU A 157 7.84 -9.32 28.74
C GLU A 157 7.05 -9.80 27.51
N ILE A 158 7.56 -9.47 26.32
CA ILE A 158 7.13 -10.03 25.04
C ILE A 158 8.22 -10.98 24.57
N VAL A 159 7.90 -12.28 24.51
CA VAL A 159 8.87 -13.30 24.09
C VAL A 159 8.85 -13.44 22.58
N ILE A 160 10.00 -13.28 21.93
CA ILE A 160 10.14 -13.27 20.46
C ILE A 160 11.44 -13.93 20.01
N SER A 161 11.43 -14.59 18.85
CA SER A 161 12.67 -15.14 18.25
C SER A 161 13.58 -14.01 17.75
N ARG A 162 14.89 -14.14 17.97
CA ARG A 162 15.89 -13.22 17.40
C ARG A 162 15.86 -13.15 15.87
N GLY A 163 15.48 -14.24 15.21
CA GLY A 163 15.35 -14.30 13.75
C GLY A 163 14.14 -13.53 13.21
N GLU A 164 13.22 -13.12 14.09
CA GLU A 164 11.96 -12.46 13.75
C GLU A 164 11.98 -10.95 14.12
N LEU A 165 13.13 -10.42 14.56
CA LEU A 165 13.34 -8.99 14.81
C LEU A 165 13.58 -8.26 13.49
N VAL A 166 12.52 -7.68 12.95
CA VAL A 166 12.53 -7.09 11.60
C VAL A 166 12.59 -5.56 11.62
N GLU A 167 13.36 -5.02 10.67
CA GLU A 167 13.30 -3.64 10.22
C GLU A 167 12.53 -3.61 8.89
N ILE A 168 11.55 -2.70 8.77
CA ILE A 168 10.65 -2.60 7.61
C ILE A 168 10.65 -1.17 7.09
N GLY A 169 10.72 -1.00 5.77
CA GLY A 169 10.58 0.30 5.12
C GLY A 169 11.73 1.25 5.45
N ASP A 170 11.40 2.52 5.76
CA ASP A 170 12.35 3.63 6.01
C ASP A 170 12.84 3.63 7.47
N GLY A 171 13.42 2.51 7.92
CA GLY A 171 14.00 2.39 9.26
C GLY A 171 13.01 2.10 10.39
N PHE A 172 11.76 1.72 10.10
CA PHE A 172 10.80 1.32 11.15
C PHE A 172 11.20 -0.03 11.75
N ARG A 173 11.38 -0.05 13.08
CA ARG A 173 11.79 -1.23 13.84
C ARG A 173 10.67 -1.64 14.79
N ILE A 174 10.18 -2.87 14.63
CA ILE A 174 9.19 -3.46 15.54
C ILE A 174 9.68 -3.41 17.01
N PRO A 175 10.96 -3.71 17.31
CA PRO A 175 11.44 -3.66 18.69
C PRO A 175 11.24 -2.31 19.37
N GLU A 176 11.69 -1.22 18.72
CA GLU A 176 11.61 0.13 19.26
C GLU A 176 10.14 0.57 19.48
N LEU A 177 9.24 0.17 18.57
CA LEU A 177 7.80 0.41 18.74
C LEU A 177 7.27 -0.31 19.99
N LEU A 178 7.56 -1.60 20.15
CA LEU A 178 7.03 -2.40 21.25
C LEU A 178 7.57 -1.90 22.59
N GLU A 179 8.86 -1.60 22.68
CA GLU A 179 9.50 -1.07 23.90
C GLU A 179 8.95 0.31 24.28
N SER A 180 8.54 1.14 23.31
CA SER A 180 7.92 2.45 23.57
C SER A 180 6.60 2.35 24.37
N THR A 181 5.98 1.17 24.44
CA THR A 181 4.79 0.92 25.27
C THR A 181 5.10 0.65 26.74
N GLY A 182 6.39 0.56 27.10
CA GLY A 182 6.84 0.09 28.41
C GLY A 182 6.92 -1.43 28.55
N ALA A 183 6.68 -2.18 27.47
CA ALA A 183 6.97 -3.60 27.40
C ALA A 183 8.49 -3.86 27.33
N ARG A 184 8.92 -5.04 27.78
CA ARG A 184 10.32 -5.51 27.66
C ARG A 184 10.39 -6.62 26.63
N LEU A 185 11.35 -6.59 25.72
CA LEU A 185 11.55 -7.70 24.80
C LEU A 185 12.41 -8.79 25.45
N ARG A 186 11.91 -10.03 25.39
CA ARG A 186 12.62 -11.22 25.83
C ARG A 186 12.96 -12.06 24.61
N GLU A 187 14.09 -11.74 24.00
CA GLU A 187 14.58 -12.41 22.81
C GLU A 187 15.06 -13.85 23.10
N VAL A 188 14.68 -14.80 22.24
CA VAL A 188 15.04 -16.22 22.35
C VAL A 188 15.67 -16.78 21.07
N GLY A 189 16.40 -17.89 21.21
CA GLY A 189 17.09 -18.54 20.10
C GLY A 189 18.24 -17.70 19.51
N THR A 190 18.57 -17.99 18.25
CA THR A 190 19.53 -17.25 17.43
C THR A 190 18.85 -16.75 16.15
N THR A 191 19.56 -15.91 15.38
CA THR A 191 19.05 -15.35 14.12
C THR A 191 18.56 -16.42 13.15
N ASN A 192 19.29 -17.51 13.00
CA ASN A 192 18.96 -18.58 12.06
C ASN A 192 18.17 -19.73 12.69
N ARG A 193 18.31 -19.99 13.99
CA ARG A 193 17.70 -21.17 14.65
C ARG A 193 17.04 -20.80 15.97
N THR A 194 15.76 -21.12 16.07
CA THR A 194 15.02 -21.07 17.33
C THR A 194 14.32 -22.40 17.55
N SER A 195 14.32 -22.89 18.79
CA SER A 195 13.67 -24.13 19.22
C SER A 195 12.56 -23.86 20.24
N LEU A 196 11.63 -24.80 20.39
CA LEU A 196 10.56 -24.67 21.39
C LEU A 196 11.12 -24.53 22.81
N ARG A 197 12.26 -25.17 23.11
CA ARG A 197 12.95 -25.07 24.40
C ARG A 197 13.36 -23.64 24.73
N ASP A 198 13.77 -22.86 23.73
CA ASP A 198 14.18 -21.48 23.92
C ASP A 198 12.99 -20.64 24.43
N TYR A 199 11.80 -20.86 23.88
CA TYR A 199 10.55 -20.23 24.35
C TYR A 199 10.15 -20.71 25.75
N THR A 200 10.08 -22.03 25.98
CA THR A 200 9.64 -22.57 27.29
C THR A 200 10.53 -22.13 28.44
N THR A 201 11.83 -21.90 28.19
CA THR A 201 12.79 -21.45 29.21
C THR A 201 12.66 -19.95 29.51
N ALA A 202 12.14 -19.17 28.56
CA ALA A 202 11.97 -17.73 28.70
C ALA A 202 10.60 -17.32 29.29
N ILE A 203 9.58 -18.17 29.15
CA ILE A 203 8.24 -17.90 29.65
C ILE A 203 8.19 -18.02 31.18
N GLY A 204 7.55 -17.05 31.83
CA GLY A 204 7.32 -17.01 33.27
C GLY A 204 6.20 -16.05 33.67
N GLY A 205 6.07 -15.75 34.96
CA GLY A 205 4.98 -14.91 35.49
C GLY A 205 4.96 -13.47 34.94
N GLU A 206 6.10 -12.98 34.45
CA GLU A 206 6.25 -11.66 33.85
C GLU A 206 5.94 -11.64 32.34
N THR A 207 5.68 -12.80 31.72
CA THR A 207 5.36 -12.86 30.29
C THR A 207 3.95 -12.33 30.02
N GLY A 208 3.85 -11.34 29.14
CA GLY A 208 2.58 -10.82 28.64
C GLY A 208 2.02 -11.70 27.52
N PHE A 209 2.86 -12.00 26.52
CA PHE A 209 2.52 -12.86 25.40
C PHE A 209 3.77 -13.32 24.63
N VAL A 210 3.61 -14.34 23.80
CA VAL A 210 4.58 -14.73 22.76
C VAL A 210 4.20 -14.03 21.45
N LEU A 211 5.17 -13.35 20.84
CA LEU A 211 5.02 -12.75 19.53
C LEU A 211 5.77 -13.59 18.49
N LYS A 212 5.06 -14.04 17.46
CA LYS A 212 5.64 -14.62 16.25
C LYS A 212 5.48 -13.65 15.09
N VAL A 213 6.56 -13.29 14.42
CA VAL A 213 6.53 -12.33 13.29
C VAL A 213 6.98 -12.99 12.00
N HIS A 214 6.21 -12.79 10.92
CA HIS A 214 6.61 -13.21 9.58
C HIS A 214 7.65 -12.24 8.98
N PRO A 215 8.84 -12.71 8.57
CA PRO A 215 9.81 -11.89 7.85
C PRO A 215 9.34 -11.60 6.42
N SER A 216 8.41 -10.66 6.27
CA SER A 216 7.72 -10.39 4.99
C SER A 216 8.56 -9.65 3.93
N ASN A 217 9.75 -9.14 4.29
CA ASN A 217 10.61 -8.33 3.42
C ASN A 217 12.03 -8.88 3.22
N PHE A 218 12.39 -10.00 3.84
CA PHE A 218 13.67 -10.68 3.62
C PHE A 218 13.54 -12.18 3.89
N GLN A 219 14.53 -12.96 3.48
CA GLN A 219 14.60 -14.39 3.77
C GLN A 219 16.01 -14.74 4.27
N VAL A 220 16.07 -15.59 5.30
CA VAL A 220 17.32 -16.24 5.73
C VAL A 220 17.37 -17.63 5.13
N THR A 221 18.39 -17.93 4.33
CA THR A 221 18.59 -19.24 3.68
C THR A 221 19.76 -20.01 4.29
N GLY A 222 19.77 -21.33 4.15
CA GLY A 222 20.81 -22.22 4.71
C GLY A 222 20.34 -22.99 5.94
N PHE A 223 21.18 -23.12 6.97
CA PHE A 223 20.82 -23.83 8.21
C PHE A 223 19.89 -23.00 9.09
N THR A 224 18.60 -23.05 8.80
CA THR A 224 17.57 -22.32 9.53
C THR A 224 16.56 -23.26 10.19
N SER A 225 15.98 -22.83 11.31
CA SER A 225 14.86 -23.53 11.96
C SER A 225 14.01 -22.53 12.76
N ALA A 226 12.69 -22.61 12.60
CA ALA A 226 11.72 -21.81 13.34
C ALA A 226 10.66 -22.72 13.98
N VAL A 227 10.06 -22.26 15.08
CA VAL A 227 8.98 -22.98 15.77
C VAL A 227 7.65 -22.63 15.11
N GLY A 228 6.83 -23.66 14.82
CA GLY A 228 5.52 -23.49 14.20
C GLY A 228 4.45 -22.96 15.18
N ILE A 229 3.37 -22.40 14.65
CA ILE A 229 2.28 -21.82 15.45
C ILE A 229 1.66 -22.89 16.38
N ARG A 230 1.38 -24.10 15.86
CA ARG A 230 0.83 -25.21 16.66
C ARG A 230 1.68 -25.63 17.85
N GLU A 231 3.00 -25.45 17.77
CA GLU A 231 3.89 -25.77 18.88
C GLU A 231 3.92 -24.64 19.91
N LEU A 232 3.92 -23.39 19.45
CA LEU A 232 3.85 -22.21 20.31
C LEU A 232 2.49 -22.08 21.01
N ALA A 233 1.40 -22.48 20.37
CA ALA A 233 0.05 -22.43 20.93
C ALA A 233 -0.15 -23.37 22.13
N LYS A 234 0.78 -24.29 22.38
CA LYS A 234 0.78 -25.17 23.56
C LYS A 234 1.38 -24.52 24.81
N LEU A 235 1.91 -23.31 24.68
CA LEU A 235 2.50 -22.56 25.78
C LEU A 235 1.40 -21.84 26.57
N ASP A 236 1.51 -21.79 27.90
CA ASP A 236 0.47 -21.21 28.79
C ASP A 236 0.46 -19.68 28.82
N VAL A 237 0.59 -19.02 27.67
CA VAL A 237 0.56 -17.57 27.48
C VAL A 237 -0.07 -17.22 26.13
N PRO A 238 -0.67 -16.02 25.97
CA PRO A 238 -1.25 -15.63 24.68
C PRO A 238 -0.23 -15.68 23.55
N LEU A 239 -0.63 -16.20 22.39
CA LEU A 239 0.14 -16.24 21.16
C LEU A 239 -0.41 -15.21 20.16
N VAL A 240 0.41 -14.20 19.88
CA VAL A 240 0.15 -13.19 18.84
C VAL A 240 0.99 -13.52 17.62
N VAL A 241 0.35 -13.66 16.46
CA VAL A 241 1.01 -13.93 15.19
C VAL A 241 0.85 -12.72 14.27
N ASP A 242 1.96 -12.04 13.99
CA ASP A 242 1.99 -11.00 12.97
C ASP A 242 2.35 -11.60 11.61
N ILE A 243 1.33 -11.83 10.78
CA ILE A 243 1.56 -12.29 9.41
C ILE A 243 2.06 -11.15 8.51
N GLY A 244 1.78 -9.89 8.90
CA GLY A 244 2.26 -8.68 8.24
C GLY A 244 1.71 -8.41 6.83
N SER A 245 1.50 -9.45 6.01
CA SER A 245 1.23 -9.39 4.58
C SER A 245 -0.22 -9.11 4.21
N GLY A 246 -1.16 -9.36 5.11
CA GLY A 246 -2.58 -9.14 4.85
C GLY A 246 -3.27 -10.31 4.15
N LEU A 247 -2.59 -11.43 3.92
CA LEU A 247 -3.22 -12.59 3.31
C LEU A 247 -4.25 -13.19 4.29
N LEU A 248 -5.53 -13.18 3.93
CA LEU A 248 -6.59 -13.65 4.82
C LEU A 248 -6.81 -15.16 4.76
N ARG A 249 -6.58 -15.77 3.60
CA ARG A 249 -6.78 -17.19 3.30
C ARG A 249 -5.62 -17.72 2.45
N PRO A 250 -5.35 -19.04 2.44
CA PRO A 250 -4.30 -19.62 1.60
C PRO A 250 -4.47 -19.24 0.13
N HIS A 251 -3.38 -18.86 -0.53
CA HIS A 251 -3.40 -18.49 -1.94
C HIS A 251 -2.57 -19.49 -2.77
N PRO A 252 -3.09 -20.02 -3.90
CA PRO A 252 -2.45 -21.11 -4.64
C PRO A 252 -1.08 -20.73 -5.23
N VAL A 253 -0.89 -19.45 -5.60
CA VAL A 253 0.40 -18.95 -6.11
C VAL A 253 1.39 -18.64 -4.97
N LEU A 254 0.91 -18.53 -3.73
CA LEU A 254 1.72 -18.16 -2.56
C LEU A 254 1.61 -19.23 -1.45
N PRO A 255 1.92 -20.50 -1.74
CA PRO A 255 1.64 -21.61 -0.80
C PRO A 255 2.45 -21.56 0.49
N GLY A 256 3.57 -20.82 0.52
CA GLY A 256 4.42 -20.64 1.70
C GLY A 256 4.17 -19.35 2.46
N GLU A 257 3.28 -18.48 1.98
CA GLU A 257 2.97 -17.22 2.65
C GLU A 257 1.95 -17.45 3.76
N PRO A 258 2.19 -16.99 5.01
CA PRO A 258 1.25 -17.21 6.09
C PRO A 258 -0.03 -16.40 5.89
N ASP A 259 -1.16 -17.02 6.22
CA ASP A 259 -2.48 -16.40 6.14
C ASP A 259 -3.21 -16.42 7.49
N ALA A 260 -4.15 -15.50 7.65
CA ALA A 260 -4.88 -15.33 8.91
C ALA A 260 -5.72 -16.56 9.28
N THR A 261 -6.38 -17.17 8.29
CA THR A 261 -7.24 -18.34 8.50
C THR A 261 -6.43 -19.52 9.03
N THR A 262 -5.32 -19.85 8.39
CA THR A 262 -4.43 -20.95 8.82
C THR A 262 -3.82 -20.66 10.18
N ALA A 263 -3.31 -19.44 10.40
CA ALA A 263 -2.70 -19.06 11.68
C ALA A 263 -3.67 -19.21 12.87
N LEU A 264 -4.93 -18.79 12.71
CA LEU A 264 -5.99 -18.97 13.72
C LEU A 264 -6.32 -20.45 13.94
N ARG A 265 -6.45 -21.25 12.88
CA ARG A 265 -6.68 -22.71 12.99
C ARG A 265 -5.53 -23.44 13.69
N GLU A 266 -4.32 -22.92 13.59
CA GLU A 266 -3.14 -23.47 14.24
C GLU A 266 -3.00 -23.06 15.72
N GLY A 267 -3.87 -22.19 16.22
CA GLY A 267 -3.97 -21.83 17.64
C GLY A 267 -3.40 -20.46 17.99
N ALA A 268 -3.29 -19.52 17.04
CA ALA A 268 -3.04 -18.13 17.37
C ALA A 268 -4.26 -17.52 18.10
N ASP A 269 -4.03 -16.86 19.23
CA ASP A 269 -5.10 -16.12 19.95
C ASP A 269 -5.45 -14.80 19.24
N LEU A 270 -4.45 -14.22 18.56
CA LEU A 270 -4.58 -13.01 17.77
C LEU A 270 -3.65 -13.06 16.57
N VAL A 271 -4.18 -12.72 15.40
CA VAL A 271 -3.44 -12.43 14.18
C VAL A 271 -3.49 -10.94 13.89
N THR A 272 -2.32 -10.36 13.57
CA THR A 272 -2.20 -8.99 13.05
C THR A 272 -1.73 -8.98 11.61
N ALA A 273 -2.25 -8.06 10.80
CA ALA A 273 -1.87 -7.92 9.39
C ALA A 273 -2.08 -6.51 8.83
N SER A 274 -1.46 -6.20 7.69
CA SER A 274 -1.70 -4.95 6.96
C SER A 274 -2.83 -5.10 5.93
N GLY A 275 -3.64 -4.07 5.72
CA GLY A 275 -4.70 -4.07 4.70
C GLY A 275 -4.26 -3.70 3.28
N ASP A 276 -3.13 -3.02 3.11
CA ASP A 276 -2.65 -2.44 1.84
C ASP A 276 -1.51 -3.22 1.19
N LYS A 277 -1.40 -4.51 1.50
CA LYS A 277 -0.42 -5.42 0.93
C LYS A 277 -1.12 -6.50 0.10
N LEU A 278 -1.04 -7.78 0.47
CA LEU A 278 -1.66 -8.88 -0.27
C LEU A 278 -3.19 -8.86 -0.22
N LEU A 279 -3.80 -8.22 0.78
CA LEU A 279 -5.26 -8.00 0.77
C LEU A 279 -5.72 -7.13 -0.41
N GLY A 280 -4.85 -6.27 -0.97
CA GLY A 280 -5.24 -5.37 -2.05
C GLY A 280 -6.18 -4.24 -1.64
N GLY A 281 -6.22 -3.91 -0.35
CA GLY A 281 -7.10 -2.89 0.24
C GLY A 281 -6.39 -1.58 0.58
N PRO A 282 -7.04 -0.71 1.36
CA PRO A 282 -6.43 0.53 1.86
C PRO A 282 -5.50 0.25 3.05
N GLN A 283 -4.69 1.24 3.43
CA GLN A 283 -3.84 1.12 4.61
C GLN A 283 -4.72 0.87 5.85
N ALA A 284 -4.50 -0.26 6.51
CA ALA A 284 -5.22 -0.65 7.71
C ALA A 284 -4.37 -1.63 8.53
N GLY A 285 -4.61 -1.67 9.83
CA GLY A 285 -4.13 -2.72 10.73
C GLY A 285 -5.29 -3.62 11.09
N LEU A 286 -5.21 -4.89 10.71
CA LEU A 286 -6.23 -5.88 10.96
C LEU A 286 -5.92 -6.60 12.27
N LEU A 287 -6.94 -6.79 13.10
CA LEU A 287 -6.89 -7.55 14.35
C LEU A 287 -7.95 -8.65 14.24
N LEU A 288 -7.51 -9.91 14.14
CA LEU A 288 -8.38 -11.07 13.96
C LEU A 288 -8.05 -12.09 15.04
N GLY A 289 -9.02 -12.55 15.84
CA GLY A 289 -8.69 -13.49 16.91
C GLY A 289 -9.83 -13.77 17.85
N GLU A 290 -9.52 -14.13 19.08
CA GLU A 290 -10.53 -14.41 20.09
C GLU A 290 -11.43 -13.19 20.36
N ALA A 291 -12.75 -13.43 20.44
CA ALA A 291 -13.74 -12.36 20.61
C ALA A 291 -13.47 -11.48 21.85
N GLY A 292 -13.14 -12.11 22.98
CA GLY A 292 -12.85 -11.41 24.23
C GLY A 292 -11.58 -10.56 24.16
N LEU A 293 -10.52 -11.09 23.51
CA LEU A 293 -9.27 -10.36 23.32
C LEU A 293 -9.45 -9.16 22.39
N VAL A 294 -10.11 -9.36 21.24
CA VAL A 294 -10.38 -8.26 20.29
C VAL A 294 -11.24 -7.17 20.94
N GLU A 295 -12.24 -7.54 21.75
CA GLU A 295 -13.06 -6.55 22.44
C GLU A 295 -12.28 -5.78 23.51
N ARG A 296 -11.34 -6.41 24.22
CA ARG A 296 -10.41 -5.73 25.13
C ARG A 296 -9.56 -4.70 24.38
N LEU A 297 -8.98 -5.09 23.24
CA LEU A 297 -8.20 -4.19 22.38
C LEU A 297 -9.03 -3.00 21.92
N ARG A 298 -10.25 -3.25 21.42
CA ARG A 298 -11.18 -2.23 20.94
C ARG A 298 -11.59 -1.21 22.01
N ARG A 299 -11.70 -1.64 23.27
CA ARG A 299 -12.09 -0.79 24.41
C ARG A 299 -10.94 0.00 25.02
N HIS A 300 -9.68 -0.36 24.70
CA HIS A 300 -8.53 0.33 25.25
C HIS A 300 -8.50 1.81 24.80
N PRO A 301 -8.17 2.78 25.68
CA PRO A 301 -8.20 4.21 25.35
C PRO A 301 -7.37 4.58 24.11
N ALA A 302 -6.22 3.94 23.92
CA ALA A 302 -5.36 4.19 22.76
C ALA A 302 -6.03 3.81 21.42
N ALA A 303 -7.01 2.90 21.41
CA ALA A 303 -7.75 2.54 20.20
C ALA A 303 -8.45 3.77 19.58
N ARG A 304 -8.79 4.79 20.38
CA ARG A 304 -9.35 6.05 19.87
C ARG A 304 -8.33 6.88 19.09
N ALA A 305 -7.06 6.87 19.49
CA ALA A 305 -5.98 7.55 18.79
C ALA A 305 -5.57 6.80 17.52
N LEU A 306 -5.62 5.46 17.56
CA LEU A 306 -5.28 4.57 16.46
C LEU A 306 -6.46 4.27 15.52
N ARG A 307 -7.59 4.95 15.73
CA ARG A 307 -8.85 4.67 15.04
C ARG A 307 -8.73 4.99 13.55
N VAL A 308 -9.15 4.03 12.73
CA VAL A 308 -9.24 4.18 11.27
C VAL A 308 -10.30 5.22 10.84
N ASP A 309 -10.00 5.96 9.78
CA ASP A 309 -10.87 6.99 9.22
C ASP A 309 -12.00 6.40 8.34
N LYS A 310 -12.91 7.25 7.85
CA LYS A 310 -14.08 6.79 7.08
C LYS A 310 -13.76 6.35 5.65
N LEU A 311 -12.73 6.92 5.03
CA LEU A 311 -12.31 6.59 3.67
C LEU A 311 -11.73 5.18 3.65
N THR A 312 -10.85 4.89 4.60
CA THR A 312 -10.27 3.56 4.76
C THR A 312 -11.33 2.50 5.07
N LEU A 313 -12.31 2.79 5.93
CA LEU A 313 -13.40 1.84 6.19
C LEU A 313 -14.22 1.53 4.94
N ALA A 314 -14.55 2.54 4.14
CA ALA A 314 -15.32 2.35 2.91
C ALA A 314 -14.54 1.58 1.85
N ALA A 315 -13.24 1.91 1.65
CA ALA A 315 -12.37 1.17 0.76
C ALA A 315 -12.20 -0.29 1.21
N LEU A 316 -11.98 -0.53 2.51
CA LEU A 316 -11.79 -1.87 3.05
C LEU A 316 -13.04 -2.74 2.84
N GLU A 317 -14.22 -2.20 3.15
CA GLU A 317 -15.49 -2.90 2.90
C GLU A 317 -15.64 -3.28 1.43
N ALA A 318 -15.44 -2.32 0.52
CA ALA A 318 -15.53 -2.54 -0.92
C ALA A 318 -14.45 -3.51 -1.45
N THR A 319 -13.25 -3.53 -0.88
CA THR A 319 -12.21 -4.52 -1.21
C THR A 319 -12.63 -5.93 -0.81
N LEU A 320 -13.26 -6.08 0.36
CA LEU A 320 -13.64 -7.40 0.89
C LEU A 320 -14.89 -7.98 0.21
N VAL A 321 -15.87 -7.13 -0.15
CA VAL A 321 -17.15 -7.58 -0.73
C VAL A 321 -17.22 -7.45 -2.25
N GLY A 322 -16.36 -6.62 -2.83
CA GLY A 322 -16.37 -6.27 -4.24
C GLY A 322 -15.64 -7.29 -5.13
N PRO A 323 -15.39 -6.93 -6.40
CA PRO A 323 -14.61 -7.78 -7.29
C PRO A 323 -13.15 -7.91 -6.82
N PRO A 324 -12.41 -8.93 -7.29
CA PRO A 324 -11.01 -9.12 -6.95
C PRO A 324 -10.18 -7.83 -7.10
N PRO A 325 -9.39 -7.44 -6.08
CA PRO A 325 -8.58 -6.23 -6.14
C PRO A 325 -7.47 -6.36 -7.20
N PRO A 326 -6.89 -5.24 -7.66
CA PRO A 326 -5.78 -5.25 -8.62
C PRO A 326 -4.61 -6.15 -8.20
N VAL A 327 -4.30 -6.25 -6.90
CA VAL A 327 -3.26 -7.14 -6.38
C VAL A 327 -3.57 -8.61 -6.71
N GLU A 328 -4.79 -9.08 -6.44
CA GLU A 328 -5.22 -10.45 -6.76
C GLU A 328 -5.15 -10.72 -8.26
N LYS A 329 -5.67 -9.79 -9.08
CA LYS A 329 -5.60 -9.90 -10.55
C LYS A 329 -4.16 -10.01 -11.04
N ALA A 330 -3.25 -9.24 -10.47
CA ALA A 330 -1.84 -9.27 -10.82
C ALA A 330 -1.15 -10.56 -10.35
N LEU A 331 -1.57 -11.18 -9.24
CA LEU A 331 -1.05 -12.49 -8.81
C LEU A 331 -1.50 -13.62 -9.74
N THR A 332 -2.75 -13.58 -10.20
CA THR A 332 -3.35 -14.66 -11.02
C THR A 332 -3.27 -14.43 -12.53
N ALA A 333 -2.60 -13.37 -13.00
CA ALA A 333 -2.49 -13.06 -14.42
C ALA A 333 -1.80 -14.20 -15.20
N ASP A 334 -2.38 -14.59 -16.34
CA ASP A 334 -1.83 -15.62 -17.23
C ASP A 334 -0.60 -15.09 -17.99
N PRO A 335 0.60 -15.70 -17.82
CA PRO A 335 1.79 -15.32 -18.56
C PRO A 335 1.62 -15.35 -20.09
N ALA A 336 0.81 -16.28 -20.62
CA ALA A 336 0.58 -16.37 -22.07
C ALA A 336 -0.23 -15.17 -22.60
N GLU A 337 -1.25 -14.73 -21.84
CA GLU A 337 -2.01 -13.54 -22.17
C GLU A 337 -1.16 -12.27 -22.08
N LEU A 338 -0.32 -12.15 -21.04
CA LEU A 338 0.64 -11.06 -20.90
C LEU A 338 1.60 -11.04 -22.09
N ARG A 339 2.10 -12.20 -22.52
CA ARG A 339 3.02 -12.30 -23.66
C ARG A 339 2.37 -11.86 -24.96
N ALA A 340 1.16 -12.33 -25.24
CA ALA A 340 0.40 -11.90 -26.42
C ALA A 340 0.09 -10.40 -26.39
N ARG A 341 -0.19 -9.83 -25.21
CA ARG A 341 -0.42 -8.40 -25.02
C ARG A 341 0.85 -7.58 -25.29
N ALA A 342 1.99 -8.04 -24.78
CA ALA A 342 3.29 -7.43 -25.04
C ALA A 342 3.64 -7.40 -26.54
N GLU A 343 3.30 -8.45 -27.31
CA GLU A 343 3.53 -8.49 -28.76
C GLU A 343 2.73 -7.42 -29.50
N ARG A 344 1.44 -7.30 -29.17
CA ARG A 344 0.56 -6.29 -29.78
C ARG A 344 1.05 -4.87 -29.49
N ILE A 345 1.50 -4.61 -28.26
CA ILE A 345 2.04 -3.30 -27.87
C ILE A 345 3.38 -3.05 -28.58
N ALA A 346 4.31 -4.00 -28.52
CA ALA A 346 5.63 -3.85 -29.13
C ALA A 346 5.57 -3.64 -30.66
N ALA A 347 4.63 -4.29 -31.35
CA ALA A 347 4.44 -4.12 -32.80
C ALA A 347 4.07 -2.67 -33.21
N ARG A 348 3.59 -1.86 -32.27
CA ARG A 348 3.21 -0.46 -32.50
C ARG A 348 4.32 0.52 -32.15
N LEU A 349 5.42 0.06 -31.55
CA LEU A 349 6.44 0.91 -30.93
C LEU A 349 7.80 0.70 -31.60
N PRO A 350 8.43 1.76 -32.14
CA PRO A 350 9.73 1.64 -32.79
C PRO A 350 10.82 1.24 -31.78
N GLY A 351 11.62 0.23 -32.13
CA GLY A 351 12.71 -0.26 -31.27
C GLY A 351 12.26 -1.07 -30.04
N ALA A 352 10.95 -1.33 -29.91
CA ALA A 352 10.38 -2.18 -28.88
C ALA A 352 10.45 -3.66 -29.24
N ARG A 353 10.56 -4.52 -28.22
CA ARG A 353 10.48 -5.98 -28.36
C ARG A 353 9.65 -6.52 -27.21
N ALA A 354 8.76 -7.47 -27.49
CA ALA A 354 8.12 -8.22 -26.44
C ALA A 354 9.12 -9.23 -25.85
N VAL A 355 9.17 -9.32 -24.53
CA VAL A 355 10.12 -10.15 -23.79
C VAL A 355 9.43 -10.91 -22.66
N ASP A 356 9.91 -12.10 -22.37
CA ASP A 356 9.55 -12.79 -21.12
C ASP A 356 10.20 -12.06 -19.94
N CYS A 357 9.53 -12.08 -18.80
CA CYS A 357 9.89 -11.32 -17.61
C CYS A 357 9.67 -12.17 -16.35
N SER A 358 10.33 -11.79 -15.27
CA SER A 358 10.01 -12.28 -13.92
C SER A 358 9.54 -11.09 -13.09
N ALA A 359 8.29 -11.16 -12.63
CA ALA A 359 7.68 -10.17 -11.76
C ALA A 359 7.81 -10.61 -10.30
N ALA A 360 7.67 -9.66 -9.39
CA ALA A 360 7.77 -9.89 -7.95
C ALA A 360 6.49 -9.44 -7.25
N VAL A 361 6.15 -10.12 -6.15
CA VAL A 361 5.07 -9.66 -5.27
C VAL A 361 5.41 -8.28 -4.68
N GLY A 362 6.63 -8.14 -4.12
CA GLY A 362 7.14 -6.87 -3.59
C GLY A 362 6.59 -6.46 -2.22
N GLY A 363 7.33 -5.58 -1.53
CA GLY A 363 6.88 -4.60 -0.51
C GLY A 363 6.00 -5.03 0.67
N GLY A 364 5.61 -6.30 0.78
CA GLY A 364 4.46 -6.64 1.62
C GLY A 364 4.12 -8.12 1.74
N GLY A 365 5.05 -9.03 1.46
CA GLY A 365 4.81 -10.47 1.60
C GLY A 365 5.52 -11.27 0.52
N ALA A 366 5.63 -12.58 0.74
CA ALA A 366 6.18 -13.57 -0.18
C ALA A 366 7.56 -13.20 -0.77
N PRO A 367 8.56 -12.88 0.08
CA PRO A 367 9.90 -12.57 -0.41
C PRO A 367 10.49 -13.75 -1.19
N GLY A 368 11.07 -13.47 -2.35
CA GLY A 368 11.68 -14.48 -3.22
C GLY A 368 10.71 -15.25 -4.11
N VAL A 369 9.40 -14.97 -4.05
CA VAL A 369 8.45 -15.55 -5.02
C VAL A 369 8.53 -14.79 -6.35
N GLU A 370 8.93 -15.52 -7.38
CA GLU A 370 8.94 -15.06 -8.76
C GLU A 370 7.65 -15.42 -9.47
N LEU A 371 7.07 -14.44 -10.17
CA LEU A 371 5.85 -14.59 -10.96
C LEU A 371 6.23 -14.53 -12.44
N PRO A 372 6.07 -15.62 -13.22
CA PRO A 372 6.31 -15.58 -14.65
C PRO A 372 5.50 -14.47 -15.31
N SER A 373 6.12 -13.64 -16.14
CA SER A 373 5.50 -12.45 -16.71
C SER A 373 5.96 -12.21 -18.14
N ALA A 374 5.42 -11.18 -18.78
CA ALA A 374 5.91 -10.66 -20.04
C ALA A 374 5.75 -9.14 -20.09
N GLY A 375 6.63 -8.50 -20.86
CA GLY A 375 6.73 -7.06 -20.93
C GLY A 375 7.23 -6.56 -22.27
N VAL A 376 7.34 -5.23 -22.37
CA VAL A 376 7.86 -4.52 -23.53
C VAL A 376 9.24 -3.97 -23.19
N SER A 377 10.25 -4.42 -23.94
CA SER A 377 11.64 -3.97 -23.81
C SER A 377 11.95 -2.84 -24.80
N LEU A 378 12.35 -1.70 -24.26
CA LEU A 378 12.66 -0.45 -24.96
C LEU A 378 14.15 -0.10 -24.79
N PRO A 379 14.70 0.80 -25.63
CA PRO A 379 16.00 1.40 -25.35
C PRO A 379 16.06 1.99 -23.93
N GLU A 380 17.21 1.87 -23.26
CA GLU A 380 17.42 2.42 -21.91
C GLU A 380 17.13 3.92 -21.83
N THR A 381 17.41 4.66 -22.91
CA THR A 381 17.16 6.11 -23.02
C THR A 381 15.70 6.50 -22.83
N CYS A 382 14.74 5.58 -23.00
CA CYS A 382 13.32 5.84 -22.76
C CYS A 382 12.99 5.96 -21.26
N ALA A 383 13.80 5.42 -20.35
CA ALA A 383 13.42 5.29 -18.95
C ALA A 383 13.23 6.63 -18.22
N ALA A 384 14.11 7.62 -18.45
CA ALA A 384 13.97 8.93 -17.81
C ALA A 384 12.80 9.74 -18.41
N PRO A 385 12.67 9.88 -19.75
CA PRO A 385 11.51 10.51 -20.39
C PRO A 385 10.17 9.92 -19.94
N LEU A 386 10.06 8.58 -19.85
CA LEU A 386 8.84 7.92 -19.37
C LEU A 386 8.49 8.31 -17.94
N ARG A 387 9.47 8.39 -17.03
CA ARG A 387 9.22 8.80 -15.63
C ARG A 387 8.84 10.28 -15.49
N THR A 388 9.34 11.14 -16.39
CA THR A 388 9.08 12.58 -16.34
C THR A 388 7.96 13.03 -17.26
N GLY A 389 7.43 12.14 -18.10
CA GLY A 389 6.33 12.38 -19.02
C GLY A 389 4.96 12.47 -18.35
N ASP A 390 3.93 12.61 -19.18
CA ASP A 390 2.52 12.68 -18.76
C ASP A 390 1.66 11.72 -19.62
N PRO A 391 1.14 10.61 -19.07
CA PRO A 391 1.32 10.17 -17.67
C PRO A 391 2.75 9.66 -17.40
N PRO A 392 3.25 9.76 -16.16
CA PRO A 392 4.47 9.09 -15.75
C PRO A 392 4.33 7.55 -15.85
N VAL A 393 5.31 6.91 -16.47
CA VAL A 393 5.44 5.45 -16.55
C VAL A 393 6.74 5.02 -15.88
N VAL A 394 6.67 4.05 -14.96
CA VAL A 394 7.85 3.53 -14.26
C VAL A 394 8.04 2.06 -14.62
N GLY A 395 9.10 1.79 -15.38
CA GLY A 395 9.62 0.43 -15.61
C GLY A 395 10.92 0.16 -14.85
N ARG A 396 11.57 -0.97 -15.16
CA ARG A 396 12.88 -1.33 -14.61
C ARG A 396 13.98 -1.22 -15.67
N LEU A 397 15.21 -1.01 -15.23
CA LEU A 397 16.41 -1.11 -16.08
C LEU A 397 17.03 -2.49 -15.90
N GLU A 398 17.18 -3.21 -17.01
CA GLU A 398 17.68 -4.58 -17.01
C GLU A 398 18.53 -4.80 -18.26
N ALA A 399 19.78 -5.24 -18.08
CA ALA A 399 20.74 -5.51 -19.15
C ALA A 399 20.85 -4.38 -20.22
N GLY A 400 20.87 -3.11 -19.78
CA GLY A 400 20.98 -1.94 -20.67
C GLY A 400 19.69 -1.64 -21.46
N ARG A 401 18.53 -2.09 -20.98
CA ARG A 401 17.21 -1.84 -21.58
C ARG A 401 16.20 -1.39 -20.53
N CYS A 402 15.20 -0.61 -20.97
CA CYS A 402 14.05 -0.26 -20.16
C CYS A 402 12.94 -1.30 -20.38
N VAL A 403 12.59 -2.07 -19.36
CA VAL A 403 11.56 -3.10 -19.43
C VAL A 403 10.29 -2.59 -18.73
N LEU A 404 9.19 -2.62 -19.48
CA LEU A 404 7.83 -2.29 -19.02
C LEU A 404 7.05 -3.59 -18.86
N ASP A 405 6.95 -4.10 -17.64
CA ASP A 405 6.32 -5.37 -17.31
C ASP A 405 4.79 -5.21 -17.21
N LEU A 406 4.06 -6.01 -17.99
CA LEU A 406 2.61 -5.86 -18.12
C LEU A 406 1.82 -6.50 -16.99
N ARG A 407 2.46 -7.25 -16.07
CA ARG A 407 1.74 -7.83 -14.92
C ARG A 407 1.17 -6.77 -14.00
N THR A 408 1.80 -5.59 -13.93
CA THR A 408 1.37 -4.48 -13.07
C THR A 408 0.71 -3.33 -13.84
N VAL A 409 0.52 -3.49 -15.15
CA VAL A 409 -0.20 -2.55 -16.00
C VAL A 409 -1.60 -3.11 -16.27
N ALA A 410 -2.65 -2.35 -15.99
CA ALA A 410 -4.01 -2.80 -16.29
C ALA A 410 -4.24 -2.81 -17.81
N PRO A 411 -5.00 -3.77 -18.37
CA PRO A 411 -5.29 -3.79 -19.81
C PRO A 411 -5.90 -2.47 -20.34
N GLU A 412 -6.67 -1.78 -19.50
CA GLU A 412 -7.30 -0.50 -19.83
C GLU A 412 -6.27 0.65 -19.96
N GLU A 413 -5.05 0.47 -19.45
CA GLU A 413 -3.95 1.44 -19.53
C GLU A 413 -3.06 1.23 -20.77
N ASP A 414 -3.27 0.17 -21.56
CA ASP A 414 -2.39 -0.19 -22.69
C ASP A 414 -2.26 0.96 -23.72
N GLU A 415 -3.35 1.66 -24.04
CA GLU A 415 -3.32 2.79 -24.98
C GLU A 415 -2.57 4.00 -24.42
N LEU A 416 -2.72 4.28 -23.12
CA LEU A 416 -1.97 5.34 -22.44
C LEU A 416 -0.48 5.02 -22.39
N LEU A 417 -0.14 3.75 -22.14
CA LEU A 417 1.24 3.25 -22.18
C LEU A 417 1.87 3.46 -23.55
N VAL A 418 1.18 3.07 -24.63
CA VAL A 418 1.66 3.26 -26.01
C VAL A 418 1.88 4.74 -26.30
N ALA A 419 0.92 5.61 -25.96
CA ALA A 419 1.04 7.04 -26.18
C ALA A 419 2.25 7.64 -25.44
N ALA A 420 2.46 7.25 -24.19
CA ALA A 420 3.59 7.70 -23.38
C ALA A 420 4.94 7.27 -23.99
N VAL A 421 5.04 6.04 -24.51
CA VAL A 421 6.28 5.57 -25.16
C VAL A 421 6.54 6.30 -26.48
N LEU A 422 5.51 6.55 -27.30
CA LEU A 422 5.66 7.29 -28.55
C LEU A 422 6.13 8.73 -28.31
N ALA A 423 5.63 9.38 -27.26
CA ALA A 423 6.06 10.73 -26.87
C ALA A 423 7.53 10.81 -26.40
N CYS A 424 8.17 9.68 -26.08
CA CYS A 424 9.60 9.62 -25.74
C CYS A 424 10.52 9.50 -26.97
N SER A 425 9.95 9.13 -28.12
CA SER A 425 10.69 8.90 -29.38
C SER A 425 10.64 10.10 -30.33
N SER A 426 9.79 11.08 -30.02
CA SER A 426 9.68 12.40 -30.65
C SER A 426 10.57 13.42 -29.92
#